data_AF-Q6QUJ3-F1
#
_entry.id   AF-Q6QUJ3-F1
#
_cell.length_a   1.000
_cell.length_b   1.000
_cell.length_c   1.000
_cell.angle_alpha   90.00
_cell.angle_beta   90.00
_cell.angle_gamma   90.00
#
_symmetry.space_group_name_H-M   'P 1'
#
loop_
_entity.id
_entity.type
_entity.pdbx_description
1 polymer ?
#
loop_
_entity_poly.entity_id
_entity_poly.type
_entity_poly.pdbx_seq_one_letter_code
_entity_poly.pdbx_strand_id
1 'polypeptide(L)'
;CLGSQYAGWSLSHEKYYALGSGPARAMAVKIKDGQQEPVEELYKELAYRDDAENTVLVIENDAIPPLEIVEKVANACQVDPCNLTIIVTPTSSLAGGVQVVARVLEVAMHKAHALHFPLENIVDGSGSAPICPPHPDFIKAMGRTNDA
;
A
#
# COMPACT_ATOMS: atom_id res chain seq x y z
N CYS A 1 -6.98 5.13 -6.21
CA CYS A 1 -6.26 5.47 -4.96
C CYS A 1 -6.42 4.42 -3.86
N LEU A 2 -7.59 4.33 -3.22
CA LEU A 2 -7.78 3.49 -2.02
C LEU A 2 -7.60 1.98 -2.26
N GLY A 3 -8.09 1.46 -3.40
CA GLY A 3 -8.00 0.05 -3.73
C GLY A 3 -6.62 -0.46 -4.16
N SER A 4 -5.60 0.41 -4.27
CA SER A 4 -4.24 -0.02 -4.62
C SER A 4 -3.18 0.85 -3.95
N GLN A 5 -3.09 2.13 -4.31
CA GLN A 5 -2.05 3.05 -3.82
C GLN A 5 -1.98 3.16 -2.29
N TYR A 6 -3.10 3.27 -1.58
CA TYR A 6 -3.13 3.44 -0.12
C TYR A 6 -2.26 2.41 0.62
N ALA A 7 -1.50 2.85 1.62
CA ALA A 7 -0.62 2.00 2.42
C ALA A 7 -1.38 1.31 3.57
N GLY A 8 -2.42 0.55 3.22
CA GLY A 8 -3.38 -0.01 4.17
C GLY A 8 -2.98 -1.38 4.77
N TRP A 9 -2.04 -2.10 4.17
CA TRP A 9 -1.73 -3.46 4.59
C TRP A 9 -0.57 -3.50 5.59
N SER A 10 -0.90 -3.68 6.87
CA SER A 10 0.10 -3.89 7.92
C SER A 10 0.76 -5.27 7.83
N LEU A 11 2.08 -5.30 7.63
CA LEU A 11 2.90 -6.50 7.52
C LEU A 11 3.92 -6.54 8.66
N SER A 12 3.92 -7.62 9.44
CA SER A 12 4.84 -7.80 10.55
C SER A 12 5.29 -9.25 10.69
N HIS A 13 6.57 -9.42 11.05
CA HIS A 13 7.20 -10.68 11.43
C HIS A 13 8.43 -10.38 12.31
N GLU A 14 8.44 -10.88 13.55
CA GLU A 14 9.47 -10.54 14.55
C GLU A 14 9.72 -9.02 14.65
N LYS A 15 10.93 -8.56 14.31
CA LYS A 15 11.34 -7.15 14.33
C LYS A 15 11.04 -6.41 13.01
N TYR A 16 10.62 -7.14 11.97
CA TYR A 16 10.24 -6.54 10.70
C TYR A 16 8.81 -6.00 10.79
N TYR A 17 8.65 -4.73 10.42
CA TYR A 17 7.37 -4.07 10.26
C TYR A 17 7.38 -3.22 9.00
N ALA A 18 6.30 -3.26 8.23
CA ALA A 18 6.12 -2.39 7.09
C ALA A 18 4.64 -2.19 6.74
N LEU A 19 4.38 -1.12 5.99
CA LEU A 19 3.08 -0.89 5.35
C LEU A 19 3.18 -1.23 3.87
N GLY A 20 2.30 -2.13 3.43
CA GLY A 20 2.14 -2.53 2.04
C GLY A 20 1.19 -1.60 1.30
N SER A 21 1.55 -1.25 0.08
CA SER A 21 0.77 -0.53 -0.94
C SER A 21 0.72 -1.35 -2.23
N GLY A 22 -0.14 -0.98 -3.17
CA GLY A 22 -0.17 -1.54 -4.52
C GLY A 22 -1.25 -2.60 -4.74
N PRO A 23 -1.32 -3.17 -5.96
CA PRO A 23 -2.41 -4.03 -6.40
C PRO A 23 -2.54 -5.34 -5.62
N ALA A 24 -1.46 -5.85 -5.01
CA ALA A 24 -1.52 -7.04 -4.15
C ALA A 24 -2.57 -6.94 -3.04
N ARG A 25 -2.79 -5.73 -2.51
CA ARG A 25 -3.80 -5.47 -1.49
C ARG A 25 -5.22 -5.85 -1.95
N ALA A 26 -5.53 -5.66 -3.23
CA ALA A 26 -6.85 -5.96 -3.79
C ALA A 26 -7.12 -7.46 -4.00
N MET A 27 -6.08 -8.29 -3.90
CA MET A 27 -6.17 -9.75 -3.97
C MET A 27 -6.08 -10.41 -2.61
N ALA A 28 -5.49 -9.71 -1.63
CA ALA A 28 -5.15 -10.25 -0.33
C ALA A 28 -6.37 -10.67 0.49
N VAL A 29 -6.45 -11.95 0.82
CA VAL A 29 -7.50 -12.55 1.65
C VAL A 29 -6.94 -13.26 2.88
N LYS A 30 -7.84 -13.47 3.85
CA LYS A 30 -7.63 -14.26 5.05
C LYS A 30 -8.82 -15.18 5.25
N ILE A 31 -8.61 -16.28 5.98
CA ILE A 31 -9.71 -17.12 6.44
C ILE A 31 -10.15 -16.65 7.81
N LYS A 32 -11.43 -16.33 7.94
CA LYS A 32 -12.08 -15.97 9.20
C LYS A 32 -13.40 -16.74 9.30
N ASP A 33 -13.60 -17.46 10.39
CA ASP A 33 -14.81 -18.28 10.63
C ASP A 33 -15.14 -19.25 9.47
N GLY A 34 -14.09 -19.79 8.83
CA GLY A 34 -14.22 -20.70 7.67
C GLY A 34 -14.56 -20.02 6.35
N GLN A 35 -14.68 -18.70 6.31
CA GLN A 35 -14.94 -17.91 5.11
C GLN A 35 -13.72 -17.13 4.67
N GLN A 36 -13.58 -16.96 3.35
CA GLN A 36 -12.55 -16.13 2.75
C GLN A 36 -13.01 -14.67 2.75
N GLU A 37 -12.27 -13.82 3.44
CA GLU A 37 -12.54 -12.38 3.54
C GLU A 37 -11.30 -11.57 3.11
N PRO A 38 -11.45 -10.35 2.57
CA PRO A 38 -10.32 -9.46 2.35
C PRO A 38 -9.50 -9.24 3.63
N VAL A 39 -8.18 -9.06 3.50
CA VAL A 39 -7.35 -8.73 4.65
C VAL A 39 -7.77 -7.38 5.26
N GLU A 40 -8.13 -6.43 4.41
CA GLU A 40 -8.60 -5.09 4.77
C GLU A 40 -10.10 -4.93 4.53
N GLU A 41 -10.86 -4.47 5.53
CA GLU A 41 -12.32 -4.26 5.43
C GLU A 41 -12.69 -3.23 4.35
N LEU A 42 -11.78 -2.31 4.03
CA LEU A 42 -11.92 -1.31 2.97
C LEU A 42 -12.38 -1.93 1.63
N TYR A 43 -11.94 -3.14 1.28
CA TYR A 43 -12.34 -3.79 0.03
C TYR A 43 -13.80 -4.24 0.00
N LYS A 44 -14.42 -4.46 1.17
CA LYS A 44 -15.88 -4.69 1.26
C LYS A 44 -16.64 -3.40 0.95
N GLU A 45 -16.17 -2.27 1.47
CA GLU A 45 -16.77 -0.95 1.21
C GLU A 45 -16.61 -0.51 -0.25
N LEU A 46 -15.43 -0.76 -0.85
CA LEU A 46 -15.16 -0.47 -2.25
C LEU A 46 -15.89 -1.42 -3.22
N ALA A 47 -16.45 -2.53 -2.72
CA ALA A 47 -17.02 -3.61 -3.53
C ALA A 47 -16.08 -4.06 -4.67
N TYR A 48 -14.77 -4.10 -4.38
CA TYR A 48 -13.72 -4.34 -5.37
C TYR A 48 -12.80 -5.46 -4.91
N ARG A 49 -12.47 -6.36 -5.84
CA ARG A 49 -11.47 -7.39 -5.68
C ARG A 49 -10.81 -7.63 -7.03
N ASP A 50 -9.50 -7.79 -7.04
CA ASP A 50 -8.76 -8.13 -8.24
C ASP A 50 -8.63 -9.67 -8.37
N ASP A 51 -8.51 -10.14 -9.60
CA ASP A 51 -8.31 -11.56 -9.95
C ASP A 51 -7.24 -11.64 -11.05
N ALA A 52 -6.04 -12.02 -10.65
CA ALA A 52 -4.86 -12.04 -11.51
C ALA A 52 -3.90 -13.17 -11.11
N GLU A 53 -3.13 -13.66 -12.07
CA GLU A 53 -2.10 -14.68 -11.80
C GLU A 53 -0.83 -14.07 -11.20
N ASN A 54 -0.60 -12.77 -11.44
CA ASN A 54 0.59 -12.03 -11.03
C ASN A 54 0.19 -10.77 -10.29
N THR A 55 0.98 -10.39 -9.29
CA THR A 55 0.70 -9.16 -8.53
C THR A 55 1.96 -8.45 -8.04
N VAL A 56 1.78 -7.21 -7.62
CA VAL A 56 2.85 -6.34 -7.14
C VAL A 56 2.48 -5.76 -5.79
N LEU A 57 3.41 -5.86 -4.83
CA LEU A 57 3.36 -5.15 -3.56
C LEU A 57 4.48 -4.13 -3.51
N VAL A 58 4.16 -2.91 -3.08
CA VAL A 58 5.14 -1.86 -2.81
C VAL A 58 5.26 -1.70 -1.30
N ILE A 59 6.48 -1.77 -0.78
CA ILE A 59 6.77 -1.63 0.64
C ILE A 59 7.71 -0.44 0.84
N GLU A 60 7.30 0.50 1.69
CA GLU A 60 8.16 1.58 2.15
C GLU A 60 8.98 1.10 3.36
N ASN A 61 10.21 0.65 3.10
CA ASN A 61 11.12 0.14 4.13
C ASN A 61 12.58 0.29 3.66
N ASP A 62 13.51 0.42 4.61
CA ASP A 62 14.95 0.39 4.38
C ASP A 62 15.52 -1.04 4.32
N ALA A 63 14.73 -2.03 4.76
CA ALA A 63 15.10 -3.44 4.78
C ALA A 63 14.29 -4.28 3.79
N ILE A 64 14.96 -5.26 3.18
CA ILE A 64 14.34 -6.31 2.37
C ILE A 64 13.42 -7.16 3.28
N PRO A 65 12.19 -7.49 2.86
CA PRO A 65 11.30 -8.34 3.66
C PRO A 65 11.90 -9.73 3.86
N PRO A 66 11.79 -10.31 5.07
CA PRO A 66 12.18 -11.69 5.31
C PRO A 66 11.25 -12.65 4.57
N LEU A 67 11.68 -13.90 4.39
CA LEU A 67 10.96 -14.89 3.60
C LEU A 67 9.51 -15.10 4.10
N GLU A 68 9.30 -15.06 5.40
CA GLU A 68 8.01 -15.23 6.05
C GLU A 68 7.01 -14.13 5.64
N ILE A 69 7.50 -12.91 5.36
CA ILE A 69 6.65 -11.83 4.81
C ILE A 69 6.31 -12.12 3.36
N VAL A 70 7.28 -12.58 2.56
CA VAL A 70 7.06 -12.93 1.14
C VAL A 70 6.02 -14.04 1.02
N GLU A 71 6.18 -15.13 1.79
CA GLU A 71 5.25 -16.25 1.83
C GLU A 71 3.87 -15.82 2.32
N LYS A 72 3.81 -14.99 3.37
CA LYS A 72 2.55 -14.43 3.87
C LYS A 72 1.81 -13.63 2.80
N VAL A 73 2.51 -12.80 2.03
CA VAL A 73 1.91 -11.99 0.97
C VAL A 73 1.45 -12.87 -0.18
N ALA A 74 2.28 -13.82 -0.65
CA ALA A 74 1.93 -14.72 -1.74
C ALA A 74 0.70 -15.57 -1.39
N ASN A 75 0.68 -16.17 -0.19
CA ASN A 75 -0.44 -16.97 0.30
C ASN A 75 -1.73 -16.14 0.42
N ALA A 76 -1.64 -14.93 0.98
CA ALA A 76 -2.80 -14.05 1.09
C ALA A 76 -3.30 -13.62 -0.29
N CYS A 77 -2.43 -13.39 -1.26
CA CYS A 77 -2.82 -13.04 -2.62
C CYS A 77 -3.24 -14.25 -3.47
N GLN A 78 -3.09 -15.48 -2.96
CA GLN A 78 -3.39 -16.73 -3.65
C GLN A 78 -2.59 -16.91 -4.96
N VAL A 79 -1.34 -16.44 -4.99
CA VAL A 79 -0.43 -16.56 -6.14
C VAL A 79 0.80 -17.38 -5.78
N ASP A 80 1.43 -17.99 -6.79
CA ASP A 80 2.76 -18.58 -6.62
C ASP A 80 3.79 -17.48 -6.28
N PRO A 81 4.76 -17.72 -5.37
CA PRO A 81 5.81 -16.76 -5.07
C PRO A 81 6.56 -16.22 -6.31
N CYS A 82 6.73 -17.02 -7.38
CA CYS A 82 7.37 -16.54 -8.62
C CYS A 82 6.54 -15.51 -9.38
N ASN A 83 5.24 -15.41 -9.10
CA ASN A 83 4.32 -14.44 -9.68
C ASN A 83 4.11 -13.20 -8.79
N LEU A 84 4.74 -13.16 -7.62
CA LEU A 84 4.74 -12.02 -6.72
C LEU A 84 5.99 -11.16 -6.94
N THR A 85 5.79 -9.90 -7.32
CA THR A 85 6.85 -8.90 -7.31
C THR A 85 6.73 -8.00 -6.09
N ILE A 86 7.80 -7.86 -5.31
CA ILE A 86 7.86 -6.89 -4.21
C ILE A 86 8.85 -5.79 -4.57
N ILE A 87 8.37 -4.55 -4.56
CA ILE A 87 9.18 -3.34 -4.73
C ILE A 87 9.42 -2.74 -3.35
N VAL A 88 10.69 -2.63 -2.95
CA VAL A 88 11.08 -2.00 -1.68
C VAL A 88 11.63 -0.61 -1.98
N THR A 89 11.04 0.42 -1.36
CA THR A 89 11.43 1.82 -1.56
C THR A 89 11.72 2.52 -0.24
N PRO A 90 13.00 2.68 0.13
CA PRO A 90 13.41 3.53 1.26
C PRO A 90 12.86 4.95 1.14
N THR A 91 12.23 5.51 2.18
CA THR A 91 11.73 6.91 2.18
C THR A 91 12.85 7.93 1.90
N SER A 92 14.07 7.60 2.31
CA SER A 92 15.30 8.40 2.09
C SER A 92 15.80 8.40 0.64
N SER A 93 15.24 7.54 -0.23
CA SER A 93 15.61 7.44 -1.65
C SER A 93 14.75 8.32 -2.56
N LEU A 94 15.22 8.57 -3.78
CA LEU A 94 14.41 9.27 -4.79
C LEU A 94 13.11 8.53 -5.11
N ALA A 95 13.15 7.19 -5.23
CA ALA A 95 11.96 6.38 -5.51
C ALA A 95 10.94 6.44 -4.36
N GLY A 96 11.42 6.35 -3.12
CA GLY A 96 10.58 6.50 -1.93
C GLY A 96 9.96 7.90 -1.83
N GLY A 97 10.77 8.95 -2.00
CA GLY A 97 10.27 10.31 -1.98
C GLY A 97 9.23 10.58 -3.08
N VAL A 98 9.49 10.16 -4.31
CA VAL A 98 8.56 10.32 -5.43
C VAL A 98 7.25 9.54 -5.19
N GLN A 99 7.30 8.30 -4.71
CA GLN A 99 6.08 7.52 -4.50
C GLN A 99 5.22 8.08 -3.37
N VAL A 100 5.82 8.62 -2.30
CA VAL A 100 5.07 9.28 -1.23
C VAL A 100 4.39 10.54 -1.76
N VAL A 101 5.13 11.42 -2.44
CA VAL A 101 4.57 12.68 -2.98
C VAL A 101 3.49 12.41 -4.05
N ALA A 102 3.63 11.34 -4.83
CA ALA A 102 2.62 10.91 -5.82
C ALA A 102 1.27 10.49 -5.19
N ARG A 103 1.18 10.40 -3.85
CA ARG A 103 -0.06 10.10 -3.12
C ARG A 103 -0.93 11.32 -2.88
N VAL A 104 -0.58 12.50 -3.37
CA VAL A 104 -1.35 13.75 -3.17
C VAL A 104 -2.87 13.58 -3.37
N LEU A 105 -3.29 12.85 -4.40
CA LEU A 105 -4.71 12.55 -4.61
C LEU A 105 -5.23 11.50 -3.62
N GLU A 106 -4.45 10.46 -3.34
CA GLU A 106 -4.82 9.40 -2.41
C GLU A 106 -5.04 9.91 -0.99
N VAL A 107 -4.22 10.84 -0.50
CA VAL A 107 -4.42 11.50 0.80
C VAL A 107 -5.79 12.19 0.87
N ALA A 108 -6.21 12.87 -0.21
CA ALA A 108 -7.55 13.46 -0.28
C ALA A 108 -8.65 12.39 -0.27
N MET A 109 -8.48 11.30 -1.02
CA MET A 109 -9.43 10.18 -1.04
C MET A 109 -9.54 9.48 0.32
N HIS A 110 -8.41 9.26 0.98
CA HIS A 110 -8.36 8.67 2.32
C HIS A 110 -8.99 9.59 3.35
N LYS A 111 -8.77 10.91 3.25
CA LYS A 111 -9.44 11.86 4.14
C LYS A 111 -10.95 11.89 3.94
N ALA A 112 -11.42 11.84 2.69
CA ALA A 112 -12.85 11.75 2.38
C ALA A 112 -13.48 10.49 3.01
N HIS A 113 -12.82 9.33 2.82
CA HIS A 113 -13.22 8.06 3.44
C HIS A 113 -13.26 8.14 4.98
N ALA A 114 -12.20 8.67 5.60
CA ALA A 114 -12.10 8.82 7.05
C ALA A 114 -13.13 9.79 7.65
N LEU A 115 -13.69 10.69 6.83
CA LEU A 115 -14.80 11.58 7.20
C LEU A 115 -16.18 10.99 6.85
N HIS A 116 -16.23 9.72 6.42
CA HIS A 116 -17.45 9.03 5.99
C HIS A 116 -18.16 9.72 4.81
N PHE A 117 -17.42 10.43 3.97
CA PHE A 117 -17.97 10.91 2.71
C PHE A 117 -18.22 9.70 1.78
N PRO A 118 -19.42 9.59 1.16
CA PRO A 118 -19.71 8.47 0.27
C PRO A 118 -18.78 8.48 -0.94
N LEU A 119 -17.91 7.46 -1.06
CA LEU A 119 -16.86 7.40 -2.09
C LEU A 119 -17.43 7.29 -3.50
N GLU A 120 -18.63 6.72 -3.65
CA GLU A 120 -19.37 6.63 -4.92
C GLU A 120 -19.75 8.01 -5.50
N ASN A 121 -19.75 9.05 -4.68
CA ASN A 121 -19.98 10.42 -5.14
C ASN A 121 -18.71 11.10 -5.68
N ILE A 122 -17.54 10.47 -5.55
CA ILE A 122 -16.29 10.96 -6.13
C ILE A 122 -16.14 10.34 -7.52
N VAL A 123 -16.42 11.13 -8.56
CA VAL A 123 -16.40 10.66 -9.96
C VAL A 123 -14.97 10.57 -10.51
N ASP A 124 -14.14 11.59 -10.22
CA ASP A 124 -12.75 11.68 -10.68
C ASP A 124 -11.96 12.66 -9.80
N GLY A 125 -10.63 12.70 -9.95
CA GLY A 125 -9.78 13.66 -9.27
C GLY A 125 -8.38 13.77 -9.88
N SER A 126 -7.77 14.94 -9.69
CA SER A 126 -6.37 15.18 -10.05
C SER A 126 -5.65 15.86 -8.90
N GLY A 127 -4.39 15.52 -8.66
CA GLY A 127 -3.55 16.18 -7.69
C GLY A 127 -2.15 16.43 -8.23
N SER A 128 -1.49 17.46 -7.72
CA SER A 128 -0.10 17.79 -8.01
C SER A 128 0.58 18.24 -6.73
N ALA A 129 1.78 17.73 -6.49
CA ALA A 129 2.62 18.09 -5.35
C ALA A 129 4.09 18.20 -5.80
N PRO A 130 4.87 19.13 -5.23
CA PRO A 130 6.28 19.31 -5.59
C PRO A 130 7.15 18.19 -5.01
N ILE A 131 8.06 17.63 -5.82
CA ILE A 131 9.02 16.65 -5.29
C ILE A 131 10.00 17.36 -4.34
N CYS A 132 10.06 16.89 -3.09
CA CYS A 132 11.00 17.40 -2.10
C CYS A 132 12.43 16.83 -2.32
N PRO A 133 13.49 17.56 -1.94
CA PRO A 133 14.85 17.03 -1.99
C PRO A 133 15.02 15.82 -1.03
N PRO A 134 15.62 14.70 -1.49
CA PRO A 134 15.82 13.53 -0.65
C PRO A 134 16.72 13.87 0.56
N HIS A 135 16.56 13.10 1.62
CA HIS A 135 17.36 13.25 2.83
C HIS A 135 17.77 11.88 3.38
N PRO A 136 19.03 11.66 3.78
CA PRO A 136 19.49 10.35 4.24
C PRO A 136 18.90 9.92 5.59
N ASP A 137 18.58 10.88 6.46
CA ASP A 137 17.84 10.63 7.70
C ASP A 137 16.35 10.38 7.41
N PHE A 138 15.86 9.21 7.84
CA PHE A 138 14.49 8.74 7.62
C PHE A 138 13.43 9.72 8.14
N ILE A 139 13.60 10.22 9.37
CA ILE A 139 12.60 11.11 10.00
C ILE A 139 12.49 12.42 9.22
N LYS A 140 13.61 12.99 8.77
CA LYS A 140 13.62 14.18 7.92
C LYS A 140 13.07 13.91 6.51
N ALA A 141 13.34 12.74 5.93
CA ALA A 141 12.80 12.35 4.63
C ALA A 141 11.28 12.19 4.69
N MET A 142 10.78 11.49 5.70
CA MET A 142 9.35 11.31 5.95
C MET A 142 8.65 12.66 6.19
N GLY A 143 9.26 13.56 6.98
CA GLY A 143 8.72 14.91 7.17
C GLY A 143 8.60 15.68 5.85
N ARG A 144 9.69 15.76 5.07
CA ARG A 144 9.72 16.48 3.79
C ARG A 144 8.72 15.95 2.76
N THR A 145 8.54 14.63 2.72
CA THR A 145 7.65 13.99 1.75
C THR A 145 6.18 14.14 2.12
N ASN A 146 5.86 14.18 3.42
CA ASN A 146 4.50 14.47 3.90
C ASN A 146 4.14 15.96 3.87
N ASP A 147 5.13 16.86 4.01
CA ASP A 147 4.95 18.32 3.90
C ASP A 147 4.75 18.79 2.45
N ALA A 148 5.13 17.97 1.47
CA ALA A 148 5.03 18.24 0.03
C ALA A 148 3.62 17.94 -0.51
#